data_AF-A0A4Q3FUJ8-F1
#
_entry.id   AF-A0A4Q3FUJ8-F1
#
_cell.length_a   1.000
_cell.length_b   1.000
_cell.length_c   1.000
_cell.angle_alpha   90.00
_cell.angle_beta   90.00
_cell.angle_gamma   90.00
#
_symmetry.space_group_name_H-M   'P 1'
#
loop_
_entity.id
_entity.type
_entity.pdbx_description
1 polymer ?
#
loop_
_entity_poly.entity_id
_entity_poly.type
_entity_poly.pdbx_seq_one_letter_code
_entity_poly.pdbx_strand_id
1 'polypeptide(L)' 'MSANVIPEGILVGRASVPGHTEPRVVTVRNGRLIDITAKGFATVRDIAESGKAAAHVNSAEGKDLGDVEAIVANSVAG' A
#
# COMPACT_ATOMS: atom_id res chain seq x y z
N MET A 1 -4.04 23.88 6.11
CA MET A 1 -4.00 22.56 6.77
C MET A 1 -4.40 21.55 5.71
N SER A 2 -3.44 20.83 5.14
CA SER A 2 -3.74 19.61 4.39
C SER A 2 -4.42 18.67 5.37
N ALA A 3 -5.68 18.32 5.14
CA ALA A 3 -6.32 17.28 5.94
C ALA A 3 -5.43 16.04 5.80
N ASN A 4 -4.90 15.51 6.91
CA ASN A 4 -4.21 14.23 6.87
C ASN A 4 -5.25 13.17 6.52
N VAL A 5 -5.40 12.88 5.23
CA VAL A 5 -6.36 11.92 4.69
C VAL A 5 -5.96 10.48 4.98
N ILE A 6 -4.78 10.28 5.57
CA ILE A 6 -4.26 8.96 5.89
C ILE A 6 -4.42 8.72 7.40
N PRO A 7 -5.23 7.72 7.79
CA PRO A 7 -5.42 7.40 9.21
C PRO A 7 -4.17 6.74 9.80
N GLU A 8 -4.01 6.86 11.11
CA GLU A 8 -3.00 6.11 11.85
C GLU A 8 -3.33 4.61 11.86
N GLY A 9 -2.32 3.76 11.62
CA GLY A 9 -2.46 2.31 11.73
C GLY A 9 -1.60 1.52 10.74
N ILE A 10 -1.79 0.19 10.75
CA ILE A 10 -1.22 -0.71 9.74
C ILE A 10 -2.15 -0.72 8.54
N LEU A 11 -1.81 0.06 7.53
CA LEU A 11 -2.65 0.24 6.34
C LEU A 11 -2.28 -0.77 5.26
N VAL A 12 -3.29 -1.40 4.67
CA VAL A 12 -3.13 -2.26 3.49
C VAL A 12 -4.19 -1.88 2.47
N GLY A 13 -3.78 -1.78 1.22
CA GLY A 13 -4.65 -1.38 0.13
C GLY A 13 -4.13 -1.83 -1.22
N ARG A 14 -4.63 -1.20 -2.28
CA ARG A 14 -4.21 -1.47 -3.65
C ARG A 14 -3.93 -0.17 -4.38
N ALA A 15 -2.94 -0.16 -5.27
CA ALA A 15 -2.63 0.97 -6.12
C ALA A 15 -2.43 0.53 -7.59
N SER A 16 -2.87 1.37 -8.52
CA SER A 16 -2.50 1.24 -9.93
C SER A 16 -1.09 1.79 -10.12
N VAL A 17 -0.16 0.94 -10.54
CA VAL A 17 1.26 1.30 -10.68
C VAL A 17 1.65 1.21 -12.15
N PRO A 18 2.25 2.26 -12.75
CA PRO A 18 2.72 2.21 -14.14
C PRO A 18 3.60 0.99 -14.41
N GLY A 19 3.38 0.34 -15.56
CA GLY A 19 4.11 -0.87 -15.96
C GLY A 19 3.56 -2.19 -15.40
N HIS A 20 2.46 -2.15 -14.64
CA HIS A 20 1.74 -3.34 -14.18
C HIS A 20 0.31 -3.35 -14.72
N THR A 21 -0.12 -4.50 -15.24
CA THR A 21 -1.50 -4.69 -15.71
C THR A 21 -2.49 -4.74 -14.55
N GLU A 22 -2.12 -5.40 -13.46
CA GLU A 22 -2.97 -5.59 -12.28
C GLU A 22 -2.56 -4.65 -11.14
N PRO A 23 -3.50 -4.23 -10.27
CA PRO A 23 -3.19 -3.45 -9.08
C PRO A 23 -2.16 -4.14 -8.19
N ARG A 24 -1.30 -3.34 -7.59
CA ARG A 24 -0.30 -3.77 -6.63
C ARG A 24 -0.87 -3.70 -5.23
N VAL A 25 -0.55 -4.66 -4.38
CA VAL A 25 -0.87 -4.60 -2.95
C VAL A 25 0.14 -3.69 -2.28
N VAL A 26 -0.35 -2.66 -1.60
CA VAL A 26 0.48 -1.59 -1.03
C VAL A 26 0.21 -1.37 0.44
N THR A 27 1.20 -0.80 1.12
CA THR A 27 1.10 -0.30 2.50
C THR A 27 1.72 1.08 2.60
N VAL A 28 1.39 1.81 3.67
CA VAL A 28 2.01 3.10 3.98
C VAL A 28 2.93 2.93 5.18
N ARG A 29 4.20 3.33 5.02
CA ARG A 29 5.19 3.34 6.11
C ARG A 29 6.00 4.62 6.05
N ASN A 30 6.05 5.36 7.15
CA ASN A 30 6.84 6.60 7.25
C ASN A 30 6.56 7.60 6.10
N GLY A 31 5.28 7.78 5.74
CA GLY A 31 4.88 8.67 4.63
C GLY A 31 5.19 8.14 3.22
N ARG A 32 5.64 6.88 3.09
CA ARG A 32 5.96 6.26 1.80
C ARG A 32 4.95 5.20 1.44
N LEU A 33 4.55 5.16 0.17
CA LEU A 33 3.73 4.07 -0.37
C LEU A 33 4.64 2.95 -0.85
N ILE A 34 4.49 1.76 -0.27
CA ILE A 34 5.36 0.60 -0.54
C ILE A 34 4.55 -0.49 -1.22
N ASP A 35 4.99 -0.97 -2.39
CA ASP A 35 4.48 -2.18 -3.03
C ASP A 35 5.03 -3.43 -2.33
N ILE A 36 4.14 -4.13 -1.62
CA ILE A 36 4.43 -5.36 -0.87
C ILE A 36 3.88 -6.61 -1.58
N THR A 37 3.52 -6.51 -2.86
CA THR A 37 2.98 -7.64 -3.62
C THR A 37 3.98 -8.78 -3.68
N ALA A 38 3.62 -9.92 -3.10
CA ALA A 38 4.44 -11.11 -3.09
C ALA A 38 3.62 -12.35 -3.45
N LYS A 39 4.29 -13.43 -3.88
CA LYS A 39 3.64 -14.72 -4.12
C LYS A 39 2.99 -15.23 -2.81
N GLY A 40 1.71 -15.60 -2.88
CA GLY A 40 0.93 -16.01 -1.70
C GLY A 40 0.38 -14.85 -0.87
N PHE A 41 0.70 -13.61 -1.22
CA PHE A 41 0.19 -12.37 -0.63
C PHE A 41 -0.14 -11.34 -1.72
N ALA A 42 -0.61 -11.83 -2.87
CA ALA A 42 -0.83 -11.01 -4.07
C ALA A 42 -2.19 -10.28 -4.05
N THR A 43 -3.04 -10.58 -3.05
CA THR A 43 -4.30 -9.91 -2.82
C THR A 43 -4.45 -9.48 -1.36
N VAL A 44 -5.30 -8.48 -1.11
CA VAL A 44 -5.65 -8.08 0.26
C VAL A 44 -6.33 -9.22 1.02
N ARG A 45 -7.10 -10.08 0.33
CA ARG A 45 -7.70 -11.29 0.92
C ARG A 45 -6.63 -12.24 1.44
N ASP A 46 -5.61 -12.56 0.64
CA ASP A 46 -4.53 -13.47 1.05
C ASP A 46 -3.85 -12.97 2.33
N ILE A 47 -3.60 -11.65 2.43
CA ILE A 47 -3.04 -11.03 3.63
C ILE A 47 -4.00 -11.12 4.81
N ALA A 48 -5.26 -10.74 4.63
CA ALA A 48 -6.26 -10.71 5.69
C ALA A 48 -6.54 -12.11 6.27
N GLU A 49 -6.58 -13.14 5.42
CA GLU A 49 -6.87 -14.52 5.80
C GLU A 49 -5.62 -15.29 6.28
N SER A 50 -4.43 -14.70 6.23
CA SER A 50 -3.17 -15.34 6.63
C SER A 50 -3.02 -15.64 8.13
N GLY A 51 -3.89 -15.07 8.98
CA GLY A 51 -3.74 -15.06 10.44
C GLY A 51 -2.55 -14.23 10.96
N LYS A 52 -1.79 -13.59 10.08
CA LYS A 52 -0.60 -12.78 10.39
C LYS A 52 -0.61 -11.42 9.66
N ALA A 53 -1.79 -10.92 9.29
CA ALA A 53 -1.97 -9.74 8.45
C ALA A 53 -1.14 -8.54 8.91
N ALA A 54 -1.30 -8.13 10.18
CA ALA A 54 -0.58 -6.99 10.75
C ALA A 54 0.94 -7.18 10.72
N ALA A 55 1.43 -8.36 11.11
CA ALA A 55 2.86 -8.65 11.10
C ALA A 55 3.44 -8.60 9.68
N HIS A 56 2.76 -9.22 8.71
CA HIS A 56 3.17 -9.19 7.31
C HIS A 56 3.19 -7.76 6.76
N VAL A 57 2.10 -7.01 6.89
CA VAL A 57 2.00 -5.64 6.36
C VAL A 57 3.01 -4.70 7.01
N ASN A 58 3.41 -4.94 8.26
CA ASN A 58 4.41 -4.11 8.93
C ASN A 58 5.85 -4.41 8.48
N SER A 59 6.19 -5.66 8.15
CA SER A 59 7.58 -6.07 7.89
C SER A 59 7.87 -6.52 6.46
N ALA A 60 6.85 -6.72 5.61
CA ALA A 60 7.03 -7.18 4.23
C ALA A 60 8.00 -6.26 3.49
N GLU A 61 9.00 -6.85 2.86
CA GLU A 61 9.86 -6.12 1.93
C GLU A 61 9.03 -5.63 0.75
N GLY A 62 9.48 -4.57 0.11
CA GLY A 62 8.73 -4.00 -0.98
C GLY A 62 9.45 -2.86 -1.69
N LYS A 63 8.89 -2.50 -2.84
CA LYS A 63 9.40 -1.40 -3.65
C LYS A 63 8.75 -0.10 -3.18
N ASP A 64 9.59 0.89 -2.86
CA ASP A 64 9.11 2.25 -2.58
C ASP A 64 8.59 2.89 -3.88
N LEU A 65 7.32 3.29 -3.88
CA LEU A 65 6.64 3.92 -5.00
C LEU A 65 6.68 5.45 -4.92
N GLY A 66 7.03 6.02 -3.77
CA GLY A 66 7.11 7.46 -3.58
C GLY A 66 6.41 7.99 -2.33
N ASP A 67 6.36 9.31 -2.25
CA ASP A 67 5.67 10.05 -1.20
C ASP A 67 4.16 9.85 -1.31
N VAL A 68 3.53 9.49 -0.18
CA VAL A 68 2.13 9.10 -0.16
C VAL A 68 1.21 10.29 -0.39
N GLU A 69 1.57 11.49 0.08
CA GLU A 69 0.78 12.71 -0.12
C GLU A 69 0.72 13.07 -1.61
N ALA A 70 1.88 13.04 -2.29
CA ALA A 70 1.95 13.28 -3.74
C ALA A 70 1.10 12.27 -4.55
N ILE A 71 1.11 10.99 -4.16
CA ILE A 71 0.33 9.95 -4.85
C ILE A 71 -1.17 10.12 -4.62
N VAL A 72 -1.59 10.46 -3.39
CA VAL A 72 -3.00 10.73 -3.10
C VAL A 72 -3.48 11.97 -3.84
N ALA A 73 -2.67 13.03 -3.89
CA ALA A 73 -2.96 14.23 -4.68
C ALA A 73 -3.13 13.92 -6.18
N ASN A 74 -2.28 13.05 -6.74
CA ASN A 74 -2.42 12.57 -8.11
C ASN A 74 -3.71 11.77 -8.32
N SER A 75 -4.12 10.99 -7.32
CA SER A 75 -5.31 10.11 -7.39
C SER A 75 -6.63 10.88 -7.39
N VAL A 76 -6.68 12.06 -6.78
CA VAL A 76 -7.90 12.91 -6.74
C VAL A 76 -7.97 13.93 -7.88
N ALA A 77 -6.87 14.14 -8.61
CA ALA A 77 -6.80 15.07 -9.73
C ALA A 77 -7.29 14.45 -11.05
N GLY A 78 -7.54 13.14 -11.07
CA GLY A 78 -8.00 12.37 -12.22
C GLY A 78 -9.50 12.39 -12.42
#